data_AF-A0AA91FMK1-F1
#
_entry.id   AF-A0AA91FMK1-F1
#
_cell.length_a   1.000
_cell.length_b   1.000
_cell.length_c   1.000
_cell.angle_alpha   90.00
_cell.angle_beta   90.00
_cell.angle_gamma   90.00
#
_symmetry.space_group_name_H-M   'P 1'
#
loop_
_entity.id
_entity.type
_entity.pdbx_description
1 polymer ?
#
loop_
_entity_poly.entity_id
_entity_poly.type
_entity_poly.pdbx_seq_one_letter_code
_entity_poly.pdbx_strand_id
1 'polypeptide(L)' 'MDKAILSRVVSKLGKLGYIEFLKANDKREKIITLSAKGKEVYFDANFCIRQYEKEILGILNSQDQEKLLKLLDYINKKI' A
#
# COMPACT_ATOMS: atom_id res chain seq x y z
N MET A 1 -3.03 11.13 6.04
CA MET A 1 -2.11 10.67 7.12
C MET A 1 -1.20 11.83 7.48
N ASP A 2 -1.04 12.13 8.76
CA ASP A 2 -0.17 13.23 9.21
C ASP A 2 1.31 12.97 8.88
N LYS A 3 2.05 14.03 8.54
CA LYS A 3 3.45 13.94 8.09
C LYS A 3 4.38 13.44 9.19
N ALA A 4 4.13 13.78 10.45
CA ALA A 4 4.93 13.31 11.58
C ALA A 4 4.69 11.81 11.84
N ILE A 5 3.45 11.35 11.69
CA ILE A 5 3.12 9.92 11.79
C ILE A 5 3.82 9.14 10.68
N LEU A 6 3.74 9.59 9.43
CA LEU A 6 4.40 8.95 8.30
C LEU A 6 5.92 8.86 8.53
N SER A 7 6.55 9.96 8.97
CA SER A 7 7.99 9.99 9.28
C SER A 7 8.37 8.98 10.36
N ARG A 8 7.56 8.87 11.42
CA ARG A 8 7.78 7.90 12.51
C ARG A 8 7.66 6.45 12.02
N VAL A 9 6.68 6.16 11.16
CA VAL A 9 6.50 4.83 10.56
C VAL A 9 7.67 4.48 9.66
N VAL A 10 8.07 5.38 8.76
CA VAL A 10 9.25 5.20 7.89
C VAL A 10 10.50 4.93 8.72
N SER A 11 10.75 5.72 9.76
CA SER A 11 11.92 5.50 10.64
C SER A 11 11.88 4.11 11.30
N LYS A 12 10.71 3.66 11.78
CA LYS A 12 10.55 2.34 12.38
C LYS A 12 10.80 1.21 11.36
N LEU A 13 10.24 1.33 10.15
CA LEU A 13 10.44 0.34 9.09
C LEU A 13 11.91 0.24 8.65
N GLY A 14 12.61 1.37 8.60
CA GLY A 14 14.05 1.40 8.30
C GLY A 14 14.86 0.71 9.40
N LYS A 15 14.57 0.98 10.68
CA LYS A 15 15.23 0.32 11.82
C LYS A 15 15.02 -1.20 11.84
N LEU A 16 13.86 -1.67 11.38
CA LEU A 16 13.53 -3.10 11.29
C LEU A 16 14.12 -3.79 10.04
N GLY A 17 14.76 -3.02 9.16
CA GLY A 17 15.36 -3.50 7.92
C GLY A 17 14.35 -3.88 6.85
N TYR A 18 13.15 -3.30 6.86
CA TYR A 18 12.14 -3.54 5.81
C TYR A 18 12.27 -2.57 4.65
N ILE A 19 12.75 -1.36 4.90
CA ILE A 19 12.98 -0.35 3.85
C ILE A 19 14.42 0.13 3.86
N GLU A 20 14.85 0.68 2.74
CA GLU A 20 16.15 1.32 2.56
C GLU A 20 16.00 2.67 1.84
N PHE A 21 16.98 3.54 2.02
CA PHE A 21 17.03 4.85 1.36
C PHE A 21 17.98 4.78 0.16
N LEU A 22 17.47 5.14 -1.01
CA LEU A 22 18.29 5.26 -2.22
C LEU A 22 19.01 6.61 -2.23
N LYS A 23 20.18 6.65 -2.87
CA LYS A 23 20.88 7.90 -3.13
C LYS A 23 20.07 8.73 -4.13
N ALA A 24 19.70 9.93 -3.73
CA ALA A 24 19.08 10.91 -4.62
C ALA A 24 20.13 11.90 -5.15
N ASN A 25 19.84 12.54 -6.28
CA ASN A 25 20.69 13.58 -6.85
C ASN A 25 20.66 14.86 -6.00
N ASP A 26 19.50 15.22 -5.43
CA ASP A 26 19.37 16.27 -4.41
C ASP A 26 19.50 15.65 -3.00
N LYS A 27 20.38 16.21 -2.16
CA LYS A 27 20.60 15.76 -0.77
C LYS A 27 19.37 15.94 0.14
N ARG A 28 18.39 16.75 -0.27
CA ARG A 28 17.13 16.97 0.46
C ARG A 28 16.07 15.92 0.12
N GLU A 29 16.24 15.21 -0.99
CA GLU A 29 15.35 14.14 -1.38
C GLU A 29 15.69 12.85 -0.64
N LYS A 30 14.65 12.18 -0.15
CA LYS A 30 14.75 10.86 0.46
C LYS A 30 13.89 9.90 -0.33
N ILE A 31 14.53 9.10 -1.18
CA ILE A 31 13.86 8.06 -1.94
C ILE A 31 13.86 6.79 -1.09
N ILE A 32 12.68 6.24 -0.84
CA ILE A 32 12.47 5.05 -0.01
C ILE A 32 12.09 3.89 -0.91
N THR A 33 12.67 2.71 -0.68
CA THR A 33 12.27 1.47 -1.34
C THR A 33 12.21 0.31 -0.35
N LEU A 34 11.50 -0.77 -0.73
CA LEU A 34 11.53 -2.01 0.02
C LEU A 34 12.90 -2.68 -0.15
N SER A 35 13.50 -3.06 0.97
CA SER A 35 14.63 -3.99 1.01
C SER A 35 14.20 -5.39 0.57
N ALA A 36 15.15 -6.32 0.40
CA ALA A 36 14.83 -7.73 0.13
C ALA A 36 13.86 -8.33 1.17
N LYS A 37 14.18 -8.17 2.46
CA LYS A 37 13.31 -8.60 3.58
C LYS A 37 11.94 -7.92 3.56
N GLY A 38 11.91 -6.63 3.19
CA GLY A 38 10.66 -5.89 3.05
C GLY A 38 9.78 -6.42 1.92
N LYS A 39 10.39 -6.81 0.80
CA LYS A 39 9.68 -7.42 -0.33
C LYS A 39 9.07 -8.77 0.05
N GLU A 40 9.82 -9.63 0.75
CA GLU A 40 9.32 -10.92 1.24
C GLU A 40 8.05 -10.73 2.08
N VAL A 41 8.14 -9.92 3.13
CA VAL A 41 6.98 -9.64 4.01
C VAL A 41 5.83 -8.99 3.24
N TYR A 42 6.13 -8.08 2.31
CA TYR A 42 5.11 -7.47 1.46
C TYR A 42 4.38 -8.52 0.62
N PHE A 43 5.11 -9.45 -0.02
CA PHE A 43 4.50 -10.48 -0.86
C PHE A 43 3.63 -11.44 -0.04
N ASP A 44 4.10 -11.87 1.13
CA ASP A 44 3.33 -12.73 2.04
C ASP A 44 2.02 -12.06 2.47
N ALA A 45 2.12 -10.80 2.95
CA ALA A 45 0.95 -10.05 3.38
C ALA A 45 0.00 -9.74 2.22
N ASN A 46 0.54 -9.35 1.06
CA ASN A 46 -0.25 -9.04 -0.12
C ASN A 46 -0.99 -10.29 -0.61
N PHE A 47 -0.39 -11.47 -0.58
CA PHE A 47 -1.10 -12.71 -0.94
C PHE A 47 -2.35 -12.90 -0.09
N CYS A 48 -2.23 -12.82 1.24
CA CYS A 48 -3.35 -12.96 2.16
C CYS A 48 -4.43 -11.89 1.93
N ILE A 49 -4.03 -10.63 1.74
CA ILE A 49 -4.96 -9.52 1.48
C ILE A 49 -5.72 -9.77 0.17
N ARG A 50 -5.03 -10.19 -0.91
CA ARG A 50 -5.68 -10.44 -2.21
C ARG A 50 -6.61 -11.64 -2.17
N GLN A 51 -6.29 -12.69 -1.43
CA GLN A 51 -7.21 -13.82 -1.24
C GLN A 51 -8.47 -13.35 -0.51
N TYR A 52 -8.31 -12.62 0.59
CA TYR A 52 -9.43 -12.09 1.36
C TYR A 52 -10.31 -11.13 0.54
N GLU A 53 -9.72 -10.22 -0.23
CA GLU A 53 -10.45 -9.34 -1.16
C GLU A 53 -11.25 -10.15 -2.19
N LYS A 54 -10.66 -11.20 -2.75
CA LYS A 54 -11.32 -12.08 -3.73
C LYS A 54 -12.49 -12.83 -3.10
N GLU A 55 -12.35 -13.31 -1.87
CA GLU A 55 -13.42 -14.00 -1.14
C GLU A 55 -14.60 -13.07 -0.86
N ILE A 56 -14.33 -11.86 -0.38
CA ILE A 56 -15.38 -10.85 -0.13
C ILE A 56 -16.10 -10.49 -1.43
N LEU A 57 -15.37 -10.21 -2.50
CA LEU A 57 -15.95 -9.81 -3.78
C LEU A 57 -16.57 -10.98 -4.54
N GLY A 58 -16.24 -12.22 -4.18
CA GLY A 58 -16.72 -13.44 -4.82
C GLY A 58 -18.22 -13.66 -4.69
N ILE A 59 -18.89 -13.00 -3.73
CA ILE A 59 -20.35 -13.01 -3.61
C ILE A 59 -21.04 -12.23 -4.75
N LEU A 60 -20.30 -11.36 -5.43
CA LEU A 60 -20.80 -10.51 -6.51
C LEU A 60 -20.39 -11.09 -7.86
N ASN A 61 -21.31 -11.10 -8.82
CA ASN A 61 -20.96 -11.33 -10.22
C ASN A 61 -20.18 -10.12 -10.79
N SER A 62 -19.58 -10.29 -11.96
CA SER A 62 -18.75 -9.24 -12.58
C SER A 62 -19.48 -7.92 -12.85
N GLN A 63 -20.77 -7.97 -13.19
CA GLN A 63 -21.56 -6.75 -13.43
C GLN A 63 -21.78 -5.96 -12.14
N ASP A 64 -22.01 -6.66 -11.02
CA ASP A 64 -22.21 -6.02 -9.73
C ASP A 64 -20.90 -5.50 -9.13
N GLN A 65 -19.78 -6.19 -9.37
CA GLN A 65 -18.45 -5.66 -9.05
C GLN A 65 -18.15 -4.37 -9.83
N GLU A 66 -18.51 -4.30 -11.12
CA GLU A 66 -18.33 -3.08 -11.93
C GLU A 66 -19.21 -1.92 -11.43
N LYS A 67 -20.47 -2.19 -11.05
CA LYS A 67 -21.36 -1.18 -10.45
C LYS A 67 -20.78 -0.66 -9.13
N LEU A 68 -20.27 -1.55 -8.27
CA LEU A 68 -19.64 -1.17 -7.01
C LEU A 68 -18.45 -0.25 -7.25
N LEU A 69 -17.57 -0.56 -8.21
CA LEU A 69 -16.43 0.29 -8.57
C LEU A 69 -16.88 1.68 -9.03
N LYS A 70 -17.92 1.78 -9.87
CA LYS A 70 -18.48 3.07 -10.33
C LYS A 70 -19.03 3.89 -9.17
N LEU A 71 -19.71 3.25 -8.20
CA LEU A 71 -20.23 3.93 -7.02
C LEU A 71 -19.11 4.45 -6.11
N LEU A 72 -18.06 3.65 -5.89
CA LEU A 72 -16.89 4.07 -5.10
C LEU A 72 -16.16 5.26 -5.74
N ASP A 73 -15.97 5.25 -7.06
CA ASP A 73 -15.37 6.37 -7.79
C ASP A 73 -16.23 7.64 -7.69
N TYR A 74 -17.55 7.51 -7.82
CA TYR A 74 -18.48 8.62 -7.66
C TYR A 74 -18.40 9.26 -6.25
N ILE A 75 -18.34 8.43 -5.21
CA ILE A 75 -18.22 8.91 -3.82
C ILE A 75 -16.87 9.61 -3.62
N ASN A 76 -15.78 9.00 -4.07
CA ASN A 76 -14.43 9.58 -3.92
C ASN A 76 -14.26 10.91 -4.66
N LYS A 77 -15.00 11.16 -5.75
CA LYS A 77 -14.99 12.46 -6.44
C LYS A 77 -15.79 13.55 -5.74
N LYS A 78 -16.67 13.17 -4.80
CA LYS A 78 -17.55 14.08 -4.06
C LYS A 78 -17.07 14.40 -2.64
N ILE A 79 -16.05 13.69 -2.16
CA ILE A 79 -15.40 13.89 -0.85
C ILE A 79 -14.04 14.55 -1.10
#